data_AF-A0A353RMV0-F1
#
_entry.id   AF-A0A353RMV0-F1
#
_cell.length_a   1.000
_cell.length_b   1.000
_cell.length_c   1.000
_cell.angle_alpha   90.00
_cell.angle_beta   90.00
_cell.angle_gamma   90.00
#
_symmetry.space_group_name_H-M   'P 1'
#
loop_
_entity.id
_entity.type
_entity.pdbx_description
1 polymer ?
#
loop_
_entity_poly.entity_id
_entity_poly.type
_entity_poly.pdbx_seq_one_letter_code
_entity_poly.pdbx_strand_id
1 'polypeptide(L)'
;MKKYFIIILLSCIHIMGITAQQQTCELVVNAKKPGAEIQPTMYGLFFEDINFGADGGLYAELIKNRSFEFPQSLMGWNTFGKVEVRSDNAPFERNPHYVRLSYSGHAHKHTGLENEGFRGIGIKKDATYRFSVWARTSSNSKMQKIRVELIDSENNPFERKELEITSGEWKKYEVVLTSPKEEPKATLRIFLVTEGPLDLEHISLFPTDTWKGRENGLRKDLVEALDELNPGLFRFPGGCIIEGTDLETRYDWKKSVGPVENRPLNENRWHYTFAHRLYPDYFQTYGMGFYELFLLSEDIGAEPLPVVNVGLACQYQNNGEHCHVPVGELGDYIQDALDLIEFANGDTSTKWGKVRADMGHPDPFNMKFIGIGNEQWGPEYP
;
A
#
# COMPACT_ATOMS: atom_id res chain seq x y z
N MET A 1 75.70 -25.95 -32.44
CA MET A 1 74.58 -26.27 -31.52
C MET A 1 73.63 -25.09 -31.25
N LYS A 2 74.09 -23.83 -31.17
CA LYS A 2 73.19 -22.67 -30.89
C LYS A 2 72.25 -22.24 -32.05
N LYS A 3 72.53 -22.57 -33.31
CA LYS A 3 71.67 -22.20 -34.46
C LYS A 3 70.45 -23.10 -34.66
N TYR A 4 70.49 -24.35 -34.19
CA TYR A 4 69.37 -25.30 -34.36
C TYR A 4 68.33 -25.17 -33.24
N PHE A 5 68.70 -24.60 -32.09
CA PHE A 5 67.77 -24.41 -30.97
C PHE A 5 66.75 -23.28 -31.22
N ILE A 6 67.16 -22.23 -31.95
CA ILE A 6 66.28 -21.11 -32.31
C ILE A 6 65.25 -21.53 -33.36
N ILE A 7 65.61 -22.43 -34.27
CA ILE A 7 64.70 -22.94 -35.31
C ILE A 7 63.63 -23.84 -34.69
N ILE A 8 63.99 -24.66 -33.68
CA ILE A 8 63.04 -25.52 -32.97
C ILE A 8 62.09 -24.68 -32.09
N LEU A 9 62.57 -23.62 -31.43
CA LEU A 9 61.72 -22.73 -30.65
C LEU A 9 60.74 -21.93 -31.53
N LEU A 10 61.15 -21.52 -32.74
CA LEU A 10 60.28 -20.85 -33.70
C LEU A 10 59.25 -21.78 -34.32
N SER A 11 59.57 -23.07 -34.51
CA SER A 11 58.59 -24.07 -34.98
C SER A 11 57.57 -24.48 -33.91
N CYS A 12 57.93 -24.42 -32.63
CA CYS A 12 56.99 -24.73 -31.54
C CYS A 12 55.99 -23.59 -31.27
N ILE A 13 56.33 -22.33 -31.60
CA ILE A 13 55.40 -21.18 -31.47
C ILE A 13 54.36 -21.16 -32.61
N HIS A 14 54.58 -21.88 -33.71
CA HIS A 14 53.64 -21.94 -34.85
C HIS A 14 52.55 -23.01 -34.71
N ILE A 15 52.59 -23.87 -33.68
CA ILE A 15 51.60 -24.96 -33.50
C ILE A 15 50.60 -24.66 -32.36
N MET A 16 50.83 -23.62 -31.57
CA MET A 16 49.82 -23.07 -30.65
C MET A 16 49.19 -21.79 -31.19
N GLY A 17 48.95 -21.74 -32.50
CA GLY A 17 47.83 -20.96 -33.01
C GLY A 17 46.55 -21.68 -32.57
N ILE A 18 46.16 -21.51 -31.31
CA ILE A 18 44.77 -21.74 -30.91
C ILE A 18 43.99 -20.75 -31.78
N THR A 19 43.52 -21.24 -32.93
CA THR A 19 42.43 -20.60 -33.64
C THR A 19 41.30 -20.58 -32.63
N ALA A 20 41.17 -19.47 -31.90
CA ALA A 20 39.89 -19.04 -31.40
C ALA A 20 39.02 -18.97 -32.65
N GLN A 21 38.35 -20.07 -32.95
CA GLN A 21 37.41 -20.16 -34.04
C GLN A 21 36.30 -19.21 -33.59
N GLN A 22 36.40 -17.96 -34.05
CA GLN A 22 35.45 -16.92 -33.75
C GLN A 22 34.13 -17.42 -34.34
N GLN A 23 33.31 -18.01 -33.48
CA GLN A 23 32.04 -18.58 -33.87
C GLN A 23 31.19 -17.41 -34.34
N THR A 24 31.13 -17.21 -35.65
CA THR A 24 30.31 -16.17 -36.26
C THR A 24 28.86 -16.58 -36.05
N CYS A 25 28.24 -16.03 -35.01
CA CYS A 25 26.78 -16.06 -34.86
C CYS A 25 26.19 -15.12 -35.90
N GLU A 26 25.61 -15.71 -36.96
CA GLU A 26 24.85 -14.97 -37.95
C GLU A 26 23.39 -14.87 -37.51
N LEU A 27 22.91 -13.66 -37.21
CA LEU A 27 21.50 -13.39 -36.95
C LEU A 27 20.81 -12.99 -38.27
N VAL A 28 20.10 -13.93 -38.89
CA VAL A 28 19.33 -13.67 -40.11
C VAL A 28 17.90 -13.27 -39.75
N VAL A 29 17.53 -12.01 -40.05
CA VAL A 29 16.16 -11.51 -39.84
C VAL A 29 15.34 -11.59 -41.14
N ASN A 30 14.28 -12.40 -41.15
CA ASN A 30 13.40 -12.54 -42.32
C ASN A 30 12.17 -11.63 -42.23
N ALA A 31 12.30 -10.39 -42.68
CA ALA A 31 11.20 -9.41 -42.69
C ALA A 31 10.04 -9.76 -43.67
N LYS A 32 10.18 -10.75 -44.55
CA LYS A 32 9.14 -11.18 -45.50
C LYS A 32 8.23 -12.27 -44.94
N LYS A 33 8.57 -12.84 -43.78
CA LYS A 33 7.80 -13.87 -43.09
C LYS A 33 7.50 -13.39 -41.67
N PRO A 34 6.49 -12.52 -41.47
CA PRO A 34 6.10 -12.09 -40.14
C PRO A 34 5.80 -13.30 -39.25
N GLY A 35 6.20 -13.21 -37.98
CA GLY A 35 5.96 -14.23 -36.97
C GLY A 35 4.56 -14.14 -36.36
N ALA A 36 4.42 -14.61 -35.13
CA ALA A 36 3.21 -14.41 -34.35
C ALA A 36 2.96 -12.93 -34.06
N GLU A 37 1.69 -12.54 -33.97
CA GLU A 37 1.30 -11.22 -33.50
C GLU A 37 1.70 -11.04 -32.03
N ILE A 38 2.36 -9.92 -31.73
CA ILE A 38 2.73 -9.57 -30.37
C ILE A 38 1.50 -8.92 -29.73
N GLN A 39 0.96 -9.56 -28.71
CA GLN A 39 -0.19 -9.04 -27.97
C GLN A 39 0.20 -7.74 -27.25
N PRO A 40 -0.69 -6.71 -27.22
CA PRO A 40 -0.45 -5.50 -26.45
C PRO A 40 -0.17 -5.77 -24.97
N THR A 41 -0.75 -6.84 -24.41
CA THR A 41 -0.59 -7.28 -23.01
C THR A 41 0.69 -8.08 -22.74
N MET A 42 1.59 -8.22 -23.73
CA MET A 42 2.82 -9.03 -23.57
C MET A 42 3.78 -8.47 -22.51
N TYR A 43 3.83 -7.15 -22.35
CA TYR A 43 4.66 -6.46 -21.38
C TYR A 43 3.76 -5.68 -20.42
N GLY A 44 4.01 -5.84 -19.12
CA GLY A 44 3.14 -5.26 -18.11
C GLY A 44 3.81 -5.13 -16.75
N LEU A 45 3.03 -4.68 -15.79
CA LEU A 45 3.43 -4.47 -14.41
C LEU A 45 2.87 -5.58 -13.53
N PHE A 46 3.65 -5.90 -12.51
CA PHE A 46 3.26 -6.75 -11.40
C PHE A 46 3.39 -5.95 -10.12
N PHE A 47 2.33 -5.92 -9.32
CA PHE A 47 2.31 -5.22 -8.04
C PHE A 47 1.83 -6.13 -6.92
N GLU A 48 2.67 -6.20 -5.89
CA GLU A 48 2.34 -6.67 -4.56
C GLU A 48 2.80 -5.62 -3.55
N ASP A 49 2.11 -5.53 -2.41
CA ASP A 49 2.55 -4.70 -1.31
C ASP A 49 3.74 -5.35 -0.58
N ILE A 50 4.94 -5.20 -1.18
CA ILE A 50 6.24 -5.61 -0.66
C ILE A 50 7.16 -4.40 -0.56
N ASN A 51 8.03 -4.35 0.46
CA ASN A 51 8.96 -3.23 0.71
C ASN A 51 8.28 -1.88 0.95
N PHE A 52 7.12 -1.86 1.62
CA PHE A 52 6.25 -0.69 1.74
C PHE A 52 5.79 -0.18 0.36
N GLY A 53 5.42 -1.10 -0.53
CA GLY A 53 5.04 -0.82 -1.91
C GLY A 53 3.68 -0.12 -2.05
N ALA A 54 2.71 -0.46 -1.19
CA ALA A 54 1.44 0.26 -1.07
C ALA A 54 1.51 1.29 0.06
N ASP A 55 1.25 0.89 1.31
CA ASP A 55 1.35 1.73 2.50
C ASP A 55 2.81 2.17 2.72
N GLY A 56 3.08 3.46 2.57
CA GLY A 56 4.44 4.04 2.57
C GLY A 56 5.10 4.18 1.20
N GLY A 57 4.44 3.70 0.15
CA GLY A 57 4.93 3.68 -1.22
C GLY A 57 3.97 4.39 -2.18
N LEU A 58 3.31 3.61 -3.04
CA LEU A 58 2.42 4.07 -4.09
C LEU A 58 1.15 4.74 -3.55
N TYR A 59 0.64 4.29 -2.40
CA TYR A 59 -0.45 4.94 -1.70
C TYR A 59 0.06 6.21 -1.01
N ALA A 60 -0.62 7.34 -1.20
CA ALA A 60 -0.08 8.65 -0.79
C ALA A 60 -0.29 9.01 0.68
N GLU A 61 -0.87 8.14 1.51
CA GLU A 61 -0.97 8.34 2.95
C GLU A 61 0.42 8.41 3.57
N LEU A 62 0.64 9.42 4.42
CA LEU A 62 1.92 9.66 5.08
C LEU A 62 1.92 9.18 6.54
N ILE A 63 0.75 8.88 7.11
CA ILE A 63 0.58 8.47 8.50
C ILE A 63 0.49 6.96 8.63
N LYS A 64 1.46 6.38 9.32
CA LYS A 64 1.46 4.96 9.69
C LYS A 64 0.45 4.73 10.81
N ASN A 65 -0.26 3.59 10.77
CA ASN A 65 -1.18 3.18 11.83
C ASN A 65 -2.19 4.30 12.18
N ARG A 66 -2.76 4.92 11.14
CA ARG A 66 -3.65 6.09 11.25
C ARG A 66 -4.93 5.87 12.06
N SER A 67 -5.34 4.61 12.23
CA SER A 67 -6.55 4.19 12.94
C SER A 67 -6.28 3.37 14.22
N PHE A 68 -5.01 3.29 14.67
CA PHE A 68 -4.62 2.60 15.91
C PHE A 68 -4.96 1.10 15.97
N GLU A 69 -5.22 0.47 14.82
CA GLU A 69 -5.62 -0.94 14.73
C GLU A 69 -4.46 -1.94 14.73
N PHE A 70 -3.21 -1.46 14.72
CA PHE A 70 -2.07 -2.36 14.85
C PHE A 70 -2.16 -3.14 16.16
N PRO A 71 -1.67 -4.40 16.24
CA PRO A 71 -1.67 -5.18 17.47
C PRO A 71 -1.04 -4.45 18.67
N GLN A 72 -0.06 -3.61 18.40
CA GLN A 72 0.38 -2.56 19.31
C GLN A 72 -0.23 -1.23 18.83
N SER A 73 -1.34 -0.81 19.41
CA SER A 73 -2.17 0.29 18.90
C SER A 73 -1.45 1.62 18.72
N LEU A 74 -0.36 1.86 19.47
CA LEU A 74 0.47 3.07 19.36
C LEU A 74 1.77 2.84 18.57
N MET A 75 1.95 1.71 17.89
CA MET A 75 3.11 1.50 17.01
C MET A 75 3.13 2.56 15.91
N GLY A 76 4.29 3.19 15.69
CA GLY A 76 4.44 4.35 14.81
C GLY A 76 4.05 5.69 15.46
N TRP A 77 3.49 5.67 16.68
CA TRP A 77 3.11 6.85 17.45
C TRP A 77 3.97 7.00 18.70
N ASN A 78 4.68 8.12 18.82
CA ASN A 78 5.27 8.54 20.09
C ASN A 78 4.25 9.40 20.84
N THR A 79 3.94 9.06 22.10
CA THR A 79 2.96 9.79 22.90
C THR A 79 3.61 10.51 24.08
N PHE A 80 3.00 11.62 24.51
CA PHE A 80 3.41 12.35 25.70
C PHE A 80 2.22 12.97 26.41
N GLY A 81 2.34 13.18 27.72
CA GLY A 81 1.24 13.66 28.55
C GLY A 81 0.21 12.56 28.82
N LYS A 82 -1.07 12.86 28.61
CA LYS A 82 -2.18 11.93 28.92
C LYS A 82 -2.89 11.47 27.65
N VAL A 83 -2.43 10.34 27.11
CA VAL A 83 -3.00 9.67 25.94
C VAL A 83 -3.53 8.29 26.35
N GLU A 84 -4.74 7.96 25.94
CA GLU A 84 -5.38 6.67 26.20
C GLU A 84 -5.97 6.13 24.89
N VAL A 85 -5.70 4.85 24.57
CA VAL A 85 -6.39 4.15 23.48
C VAL A 85 -7.69 3.59 24.03
N ARG A 86 -8.80 3.83 23.34
CA ARG A 86 -10.15 3.41 23.73
C ARG A 86 -10.88 2.80 22.54
N SER A 87 -11.98 2.12 22.80
CA SER A 87 -12.81 1.50 21.76
C SER A 87 -14.32 1.59 21.99
N ASP A 88 -14.74 2.27 23.06
CA ASP A 88 -16.15 2.50 23.36
C ASP A 88 -16.75 3.59 22.47
N ASN A 89 -17.88 3.29 21.83
CA ASN A 89 -18.61 4.20 20.95
C ASN A 89 -17.71 4.77 19.83
N ALA A 90 -16.89 3.92 19.21
CA ALA A 90 -16.03 4.27 18.09
C ALA A 90 -16.83 4.69 16.85
N PRO A 91 -16.26 5.51 15.94
CA PRO A 91 -16.95 5.95 14.73
C PRO A 91 -17.09 4.84 13.68
N PHE A 92 -16.21 3.84 13.72
CA PHE A 92 -16.12 2.79 12.70
C PHE A 92 -16.20 1.41 13.35
N GLU A 93 -17.08 0.57 12.84
CA GLU A 93 -17.30 -0.77 13.38
C GLU A 93 -16.10 -1.69 13.18
N ARG A 94 -15.41 -1.54 12.04
CA ARG A 94 -14.31 -2.43 11.62
C ARG A 94 -12.94 -1.90 11.99
N ASN A 95 -12.87 -0.65 12.46
CA ASN A 95 -11.70 0.00 13.05
C ASN A 95 -12.15 0.67 14.36
N PRO A 96 -12.38 -0.12 15.44
CA PRO A 96 -13.04 0.37 16.64
C PRO A 96 -12.11 1.12 17.60
N HIS A 97 -10.82 1.24 17.35
CA HIS A 97 -9.92 1.99 18.22
C HIS A 97 -9.98 3.49 17.94
N TYR A 98 -9.62 4.29 18.94
CA TYR A 98 -9.37 5.72 18.84
C TYR A 98 -8.49 6.17 20.00
N VAL A 99 -7.91 7.36 19.92
CA VAL A 99 -7.14 7.94 21.03
C VAL A 99 -7.91 9.06 21.72
N ARG A 100 -7.89 9.07 23.05
CA ARG A 100 -8.32 10.18 23.89
C ARG A 100 -7.10 10.97 24.37
N LEU A 101 -7.07 12.25 24.05
CA LEU A 101 -6.14 13.21 24.63
C LEU A 101 -6.82 13.91 25.80
N SER A 102 -6.16 13.99 26.95
CA SER A 102 -6.67 14.68 28.13
C SER A 102 -5.76 15.81 28.59
N TYR A 103 -6.35 16.84 29.20
CA TYR A 103 -5.59 17.95 29.76
C TYR A 103 -4.53 17.45 30.75
N SER A 104 -3.29 17.91 30.54
CA SER A 104 -2.11 17.54 31.33
C SER A 104 -2.24 17.94 32.81
N GLY A 105 -3.15 18.88 33.14
CA GLY A 105 -3.40 19.39 34.48
C GLY A 105 -2.54 20.59 34.85
N HIS A 106 -1.78 21.14 33.90
CA HIS A 106 -0.96 22.34 34.11
C HIS A 106 -0.66 23.05 32.78
N ALA A 107 -0.71 24.38 32.76
CA ALA A 107 -0.52 25.18 31.54
C ALA A 107 0.84 24.97 30.82
N HIS A 108 1.88 24.56 31.55
CA HIS A 108 3.22 24.30 31.01
C HIS A 108 3.51 22.80 30.76
N LYS A 109 2.50 21.93 30.86
CA LYS A 109 2.61 20.52 30.50
C LYS A 109 1.74 20.26 29.28
N HIS A 110 2.19 19.38 28.38
CA HIS A 110 1.51 19.12 27.12
C HIS A 110 1.05 17.67 27.02
N THR A 111 -0.05 17.47 26.32
CA THR A 111 -0.55 16.17 25.89
C THR A 111 -0.59 16.14 24.37
N GLY A 112 -0.10 15.07 23.77
CA GLY A 112 -0.06 14.94 22.32
C GLY A 112 0.58 13.65 21.85
N LEU A 113 0.71 13.57 20.53
CA LEU A 113 1.20 12.41 19.79
C LEU A 113 1.98 12.87 18.57
N GLU A 114 2.98 12.07 18.20
CA GLU A 114 3.84 12.24 17.04
C GLU A 114 3.82 10.98 16.18
N ASN A 115 3.63 11.12 14.87
CA ASN A 115 3.72 9.98 13.94
C ASN A 115 5.01 10.05 13.12
N GLU A 116 5.79 8.98 13.15
CA GLU A 116 7.05 8.86 12.39
C GLU A 116 6.86 8.62 10.89
N GLY A 117 5.63 8.39 10.43
CA GLY A 117 5.34 7.96 9.06
C GLY A 117 6.02 6.64 8.70
N PHE A 118 6.31 6.46 7.42
CA PHE A 118 6.94 5.25 6.90
C PHE A 118 8.47 5.44 6.83
N ARG A 119 9.13 5.51 7.99
CA ARG A 119 10.57 5.86 8.18
C ARG A 119 10.89 7.34 7.91
N GLY A 120 9.94 8.21 8.24
CA GLY A 120 9.96 9.65 7.97
C GLY A 120 8.83 10.05 7.04
N ILE A 121 8.42 11.31 7.11
CA ILE A 121 7.43 11.92 6.22
C ILE A 121 8.18 12.84 5.24
N GLY A 122 8.14 12.50 3.95
CA GLY A 122 8.76 13.31 2.90
C GLY A 122 7.92 14.55 2.56
N ILE A 123 8.41 15.72 2.95
CA ILE A 123 7.77 17.01 2.69
C ILE A 123 8.53 17.77 1.61
N LYS A 124 7.83 18.20 0.55
CA LYS A 124 8.36 18.99 -0.56
C LYS A 124 8.13 20.47 -0.29
N LYS A 125 9.09 21.31 -0.66
CA LYS A 125 8.97 22.77 -0.56
C LYS A 125 7.79 23.28 -1.39
N ASP A 126 7.05 24.25 -0.84
CA ASP A 126 5.89 24.91 -1.44
C ASP A 126 4.69 23.99 -1.73
N ALA A 127 4.79 22.69 -1.42
CA ALA A 127 3.71 21.73 -1.55
C ALA A 127 2.70 21.86 -0.39
N THR A 128 1.46 21.46 -0.68
CA THR A 128 0.37 21.46 0.28
C THR A 128 -0.02 20.05 0.70
N TYR A 129 -0.36 19.91 1.98
CA TYR A 129 -0.70 18.67 2.63
C TYR A 129 -2.02 18.81 3.37
N ARG A 130 -2.99 17.95 3.07
CA ARG A 130 -4.28 17.90 3.74
C ARG A 130 -4.15 17.02 4.96
N PHE A 131 -4.17 17.63 6.13
CA PHE A 131 -4.40 16.92 7.37
C PHE A 131 -5.91 16.70 7.54
N SER A 132 -6.29 15.48 7.91
CA SER A 132 -7.66 15.20 8.34
C SER A 132 -7.70 14.29 9.56
N VAL A 133 -8.77 14.40 10.33
CA VAL A 133 -9.00 13.60 11.53
C VAL A 133 -10.50 13.48 11.78
N TRP A 134 -10.95 12.30 12.16
CA TRP A 134 -12.25 12.14 12.78
C TRP A 134 -12.14 12.47 14.25
N ALA A 135 -12.96 13.39 14.74
CA ALA A 135 -12.86 13.84 16.12
C ALA A 135 -14.23 14.09 16.74
N ARG A 136 -14.29 13.96 18.06
CA ARG A 136 -15.42 14.41 18.88
C ARG A 136 -14.95 14.98 20.20
N THR A 137 -15.68 15.97 20.70
CA THR A 137 -15.56 16.43 22.08
C THR A 137 -16.33 15.47 23.00
N SER A 138 -15.94 15.34 24.27
CA SER A 138 -16.81 14.64 25.22
C SER A 138 -18.10 15.43 25.46
N SER A 139 -19.19 14.72 25.82
CA SER A 139 -20.57 15.25 25.91
C SER A 139 -20.77 16.49 26.79
N ASN A 140 -19.82 16.81 27.66
CA ASN A 140 -19.88 17.95 28.57
C ASN A 140 -18.79 19.02 28.32
N SER A 141 -17.97 18.84 27.28
CA SER A 141 -16.87 19.75 26.98
C SER A 141 -17.29 20.85 26.01
N LYS A 142 -16.78 22.08 26.22
CA LYS A 142 -16.81 23.15 25.22
C LYS A 142 -15.99 22.72 23.98
N MET A 143 -16.07 23.52 22.91
CA MET A 143 -15.15 23.43 21.77
C MET A 143 -13.71 23.18 22.23
N GLN A 144 -13.09 22.17 21.64
CA GLN A 144 -11.71 21.79 21.89
C GLN A 144 -10.85 22.21 20.69
N LYS A 145 -9.54 22.33 20.92
CA LYS A 145 -8.61 22.71 19.86
C LYS A 145 -7.41 21.79 19.87
N ILE A 146 -6.99 21.39 18.68
CA ILE A 146 -5.69 20.77 18.45
C ILE A 146 -4.78 21.71 17.67
N ARG A 147 -3.47 21.56 17.87
CA ARG A 147 -2.44 22.15 17.01
C ARG A 147 -1.70 21.04 16.30
N VAL A 148 -1.69 21.11 14.97
CA VAL A 148 -1.02 20.19 14.07
C VAL A 148 0.26 20.86 13.59
N GLU A 149 1.40 20.18 13.70
CA GLU A 149 2.71 20.68 13.31
C GLU A 149 3.41 19.67 12.39
N LEU A 150 4.12 20.18 11.39
CA LEU A 150 5.20 19.45 10.73
C LEU A 150 6.51 19.85 11.38
N ILE A 151 7.26 18.86 11.87
CA ILE A 151 8.54 19.06 12.55
C ILE A 151 9.68 18.42 11.75
N ASP A 152 10.84 19.05 11.76
CA ASP A 152 12.05 18.52 11.11
C ASP A 152 12.83 17.54 11.99
N SER A 153 13.91 16.98 11.46
CA SER A 153 14.77 16.04 12.18
C SER A 153 15.47 16.63 13.41
N GLU A 154 15.55 17.95 13.52
CA GLU A 154 16.09 18.67 14.69
C GLU A 154 15.00 19.03 15.71
N ASN A 155 13.77 18.52 15.49
CA ASN A 155 12.61 18.76 16.33
C ASN A 155 12.04 20.18 16.27
N ASN A 156 12.37 20.95 15.23
CA ASN A 156 11.85 22.30 15.03
C ASN A 156 10.55 22.27 14.20
N PRO A 157 9.44 22.87 14.70
CA PRO A 157 8.23 23.02 13.90
C PRO A 157 8.46 24.07 12.81
N PHE A 158 8.21 23.69 11.55
CA PHE A 158 8.37 24.59 10.41
C PHE A 158 7.05 24.97 9.73
N GLU A 159 5.96 24.24 9.99
CA GLU A 159 4.60 24.60 9.60
C GLU A 159 3.62 24.16 10.69
N ARG A 160 2.59 24.96 10.96
CA ARG A 160 1.60 24.66 12.00
C ARG A 160 0.23 25.23 11.70
N LYS A 161 -0.81 24.48 12.07
CA LYS A 161 -2.22 24.91 12.01
C LYS A 161 -2.94 24.54 13.29
N GLU A 162 -3.94 25.34 13.65
CA GLU A 162 -4.89 25.00 14.70
C GLU A 162 -6.21 24.55 14.08
N LEU A 163 -6.85 23.55 14.69
CA LEU A 163 -8.12 23.01 14.26
C LEU A 163 -9.09 22.99 15.45
N GLU A 164 -10.27 23.58 15.27
CA GLU A 164 -11.31 23.64 16.29
C GLU A 164 -12.31 22.49 16.10
N ILE A 165 -12.49 21.72 17.16
CA ILE A 165 -13.40 20.58 17.23
C ILE A 165 -14.61 20.99 18.07
N THR A 166 -15.78 21.05 17.44
CA THR A 166 -16.98 21.65 18.03
C THR A 166 -18.11 20.66 18.26
N SER A 167 -18.02 19.46 17.67
CA SER A 167 -19.07 18.43 17.72
C SER A 167 -18.83 17.42 18.84
N GLY A 168 -19.88 17.10 19.59
CA GLY A 168 -19.91 15.95 20.51
C GLY A 168 -20.10 14.61 19.80
N GLU A 169 -20.56 14.64 18.54
CA GLU A 169 -20.60 13.48 17.64
C GLU A 169 -19.33 13.42 16.78
N TRP A 170 -18.94 12.22 16.37
CA TRP A 170 -17.82 12.02 15.46
C TRP A 170 -18.05 12.73 14.12
N LYS A 171 -17.10 13.58 13.74
CA LYS A 171 -17.06 14.25 12.44
C LYS A 171 -15.64 14.31 11.92
N LYS A 172 -15.49 14.32 10.60
CA LYS A 172 -14.22 14.62 9.94
C LYS A 172 -13.95 16.12 9.99
N TYR A 173 -12.73 16.50 10.38
CA TYR A 173 -12.21 17.86 10.34
C TYR A 173 -10.93 17.87 9.49
N GLU A 174 -10.69 18.97 8.79
CA GLU A 174 -9.54 19.09 7.90
C GLU A 174 -8.87 20.46 8.00
N VAL A 175 -7.57 20.47 7.74
CA VAL A 175 -6.81 21.70 7.49
C VAL A 175 -5.68 21.43 6.50
N VAL A 176 -5.37 22.42 5.66
CA VAL A 176 -4.25 22.34 4.73
C VAL A 176 -3.03 23.01 5.33
N LEU A 177 -1.91 22.29 5.36
CA LEU A 177 -0.58 22.78 5.70
C LEU A 177 0.18 23.07 4.40
N THR A 178 0.93 24.18 4.36
CA THR A 178 1.77 24.54 3.21
C THR A 178 3.21 24.58 3.67
N SER A 179 4.08 23.74 3.11
CA SER A 179 5.45 23.66 3.61
C SER A 179 6.33 24.79 3.08
N PRO A 180 7.00 25.59 3.94
CA PRO A 180 7.96 26.59 3.50
C PRO A 180 9.32 26.01 3.07
N LYS A 181 9.56 24.71 3.33
CA LYS A 181 10.83 24.03 3.02
C LYS A 181 10.64 22.58 2.59
N GLU A 182 11.69 22.01 2.03
CA GLU A 182 11.80 20.57 1.85
C GLU A 182 12.33 19.95 3.16
N GLU A 183 11.74 18.83 3.55
CA GLU A 183 12.16 18.05 4.72
C GLU A 183 11.95 16.56 4.40
N PRO A 184 13.02 15.79 4.13
CA PRO A 184 12.90 14.38 3.76
C PRO A 184 12.40 13.46 4.88
N LYS A 185 12.59 13.85 6.15
CA LYS A 185 12.28 13.02 7.32
C LYS A 185 11.50 13.82 8.36
N ALA A 186 10.42 14.46 7.94
CA ALA A 186 9.54 15.15 8.86
C ALA A 186 8.79 14.15 9.74
N THR A 187 8.23 14.67 10.83
CA THR A 187 7.28 13.97 11.70
C THR A 187 6.02 14.82 11.79
N LEU A 188 4.85 14.20 11.90
CA LEU A 188 3.60 14.89 12.22
C LEU A 188 3.48 14.97 13.73
N ARG A 189 3.24 16.15 14.31
CA ARG A 189 2.93 16.30 15.73
C ARG A 189 1.54 16.90 15.92
N ILE A 190 0.78 16.36 16.88
CA ILE A 190 -0.52 16.88 17.29
C ILE A 190 -0.49 17.17 18.80
N PHE A 191 -0.86 18.39 19.17
CA PHE A 191 -1.07 18.81 20.56
C PHE A 191 -2.54 19.03 20.84
N LEU A 192 -3.00 18.63 22.03
CA LEU A 192 -4.19 19.20 22.63
C LEU A 192 -3.87 20.60 23.19
N VAL A 193 -4.61 21.61 22.74
CA VAL A 193 -4.39 23.02 23.13
C VAL A 193 -5.30 23.44 24.29
N THR A 194 -6.52 22.91 24.33
CA THR A 194 -7.56 23.31 25.29
C THR A 194 -7.58 22.42 26.54
N GLU A 195 -8.23 22.93 27.58
CA GLU A 195 -8.56 22.14 28.77
C GLU A 195 -9.82 21.31 28.49
N GLY A 196 -9.66 19.99 28.37
CA GLY A 196 -10.76 19.04 28.18
C GLY A 196 -10.28 17.75 27.52
N PRO A 197 -11.03 16.64 27.65
CA PRO A 197 -10.75 15.45 26.86
C PRO A 197 -11.20 15.65 25.41
N LEU A 198 -10.44 15.10 24.47
CA LEU A 198 -10.75 15.10 23.05
C LEU A 198 -10.42 13.73 22.46
N ASP A 199 -11.38 13.17 21.72
CA ASP A 199 -11.22 11.89 21.04
C ASP A 199 -10.83 12.13 19.57
N LEU A 200 -9.81 11.43 19.09
CA LEU A 200 -9.28 11.50 17.72
C LEU A 200 -9.21 10.09 17.13
N GLU A 201 -9.62 9.95 15.88
CA GLU A 201 -9.60 8.71 15.10
C GLU A 201 -9.26 8.99 13.63
N HIS A 202 -8.72 8.00 12.93
CA HIS A 202 -8.42 8.02 11.50
C HIS A 202 -7.65 9.29 11.09
N ILE A 203 -6.48 9.48 11.70
CA ILE A 203 -5.61 10.63 11.51
C ILE A 203 -4.83 10.47 10.21
N SER A 204 -5.04 11.35 9.25
CA SER A 204 -4.47 11.23 7.91
C SER A 204 -3.72 12.49 7.49
N LEU A 205 -2.66 12.30 6.70
CA LEU A 205 -1.93 13.38 6.05
C LEU A 205 -1.61 12.98 4.62
N PHE A 206 -2.25 13.64 3.65
CA PHE A 206 -2.02 13.41 2.22
C PHE A 206 -1.40 14.64 1.57
N PRO A 207 -0.47 14.49 0.61
CA PRO A 207 -0.22 15.53 -0.39
C PRO A 207 -1.53 15.89 -1.09
N THR A 208 -1.78 17.17 -1.36
CA THR A 208 -2.98 17.56 -2.13
C THR A 208 -2.82 17.32 -3.63
N ASP A 209 -1.59 17.24 -4.13
CA ASP A 209 -1.26 16.90 -5.52
C ASP A 209 -1.02 15.39 -5.67
N THR A 210 -2.08 14.62 -5.48
CA THR A 210 -2.11 13.18 -5.80
C THR A 210 -2.29 12.96 -7.29
N TRP A 211 -1.99 11.75 -7.77
CA TRP A 211 -2.24 11.37 -9.15
C TRP A 211 -3.71 11.64 -9.55
N LYS A 212 -3.90 12.35 -10.68
CA LYS A 212 -5.19 12.86 -11.17
C LYS A 212 -6.01 13.67 -10.13
N GLY A 213 -5.38 14.19 -9.08
CA GLY A 213 -6.02 14.99 -8.03
C GLY A 213 -7.04 14.23 -7.17
N ARG A 214 -6.98 12.89 -7.12
CA ARG A 214 -7.93 12.08 -6.35
C ARG A 214 -7.66 12.17 -4.85
N GLU A 215 -8.70 12.44 -4.06
CA GLU A 215 -8.65 12.17 -2.61
C GLU A 215 -8.49 10.66 -2.38
N ASN A 216 -7.84 10.27 -1.27
CA ASN A 216 -7.42 8.87 -1.06
C ASN A 216 -6.54 8.32 -2.21
N GLY A 217 -5.81 9.20 -2.90
CA GLY A 217 -5.14 8.88 -4.15
C GLY A 217 -3.73 8.29 -4.01
N LEU A 218 -3.06 8.21 -5.14
CA LEU A 218 -1.72 7.64 -5.27
C LEU A 218 -0.67 8.74 -5.37
N ARG A 219 0.57 8.39 -5.03
CA ARG A 219 1.70 9.32 -5.19
C ARG A 219 1.93 9.56 -6.66
N LYS A 220 1.80 10.82 -7.05
CA LYS A 220 1.89 11.28 -8.44
C LYS A 220 3.21 10.89 -9.09
N ASP A 221 4.33 11.10 -8.41
CA ASP A 221 5.66 10.80 -8.96
C ASP A 221 5.86 9.30 -9.27
N LEU A 222 5.34 8.41 -8.43
CA LEU A 222 5.41 6.97 -8.69
C LEU A 222 4.48 6.54 -9.81
N VAL A 223 3.25 7.06 -9.85
CA VAL A 223 2.33 6.71 -10.94
C VAL A 223 2.83 7.23 -12.29
N GLU A 224 3.39 8.44 -12.34
CA GLU A 224 4.05 8.97 -13.55
C GLU A 224 5.14 8.02 -14.05
N ALA A 225 6.01 7.52 -13.15
CA ALA A 225 7.03 6.56 -13.51
C ALA A 225 6.47 5.21 -13.99
N LEU A 226 5.32 4.77 -13.47
CA LEU A 226 4.66 3.53 -13.93
C LEU A 226 3.98 3.73 -15.30
N ASP A 227 3.35 4.88 -15.52
CA ASP A 227 2.69 5.25 -16.79
C ASP A 227 3.70 5.36 -17.93
N GLU A 228 4.87 5.96 -17.67
CA GLU A 228 5.97 6.09 -18.64
C GLU A 228 6.52 4.74 -19.14
N LEU A 229 6.29 3.64 -18.42
CA LEU A 229 6.65 2.29 -18.87
C LEU A 229 5.72 1.75 -19.98
N ASN A 230 4.60 2.44 -20.24
CA ASN A 230 3.56 2.07 -21.21
C ASN A 230 3.14 0.59 -21.10
N PRO A 231 2.65 0.16 -19.92
CA PRO A 231 2.31 -1.24 -19.68
C PRO A 231 1.00 -1.64 -20.36
N GLY A 232 0.97 -2.82 -20.98
CA GLY A 232 -0.25 -3.37 -21.55
C GLY A 232 -1.11 -4.18 -20.57
N LEU A 233 -0.53 -4.60 -19.44
CA LEU A 233 -1.19 -5.43 -18.43
C LEU A 233 -0.76 -4.99 -17.03
N PHE A 234 -1.67 -5.03 -16.06
CA PHE A 234 -1.36 -4.77 -14.65
C PHE A 234 -1.89 -5.88 -13.74
N ARG A 235 -0.97 -6.70 -13.19
CA ARG A 235 -1.29 -7.78 -12.25
C ARG A 235 -1.27 -7.29 -10.80
N PHE A 236 -2.38 -7.43 -10.07
CA PHE A 236 -2.52 -6.94 -8.68
C PHE A 236 -3.54 -7.74 -7.84
N PRO A 237 -3.60 -7.54 -6.52
CA PRO A 237 -2.46 -7.19 -5.67
C PRO A 237 -1.58 -8.44 -5.51
N GLY A 238 -1.36 -9.18 -6.60
CA GLY A 238 -0.82 -10.52 -6.63
C GLY A 238 0.58 -10.61 -6.07
N GLY A 239 1.09 -11.83 -6.00
CA GLY A 239 2.25 -12.19 -5.20
C GLY A 239 1.78 -12.95 -3.95
N CYS A 240 2.70 -13.19 -3.05
CA CYS A 240 2.46 -13.97 -1.84
C CYS A 240 1.42 -13.31 -0.91
N ILE A 241 1.15 -12.00 -1.04
CA ILE A 241 0.15 -11.33 -0.21
C ILE A 241 -1.27 -11.87 -0.42
N ILE A 242 -1.59 -12.40 -1.61
CA ILE A 242 -2.90 -13.04 -1.87
C ILE A 242 -3.09 -14.27 -0.99
N GLU A 243 -2.02 -14.98 -0.70
CA GLU A 243 -2.04 -16.22 0.06
C GLU A 243 -2.05 -15.97 1.57
N GLY A 244 -1.43 -14.87 2.01
CA GLY A 244 -1.20 -14.60 3.42
C GLY A 244 -0.16 -15.54 4.03
N THR A 245 0.20 -15.29 5.29
CA THR A 245 1.00 -16.24 6.07
C THR A 245 0.14 -17.47 6.39
N ASP A 246 -1.14 -17.23 6.65
CA ASP A 246 -2.20 -18.19 6.91
C ASP A 246 -3.51 -17.70 6.26
N LEU A 247 -4.59 -18.49 6.36
CA LEU A 247 -5.88 -18.14 5.76
C LEU A 247 -6.51 -16.90 6.39
N GLU A 248 -6.21 -16.57 7.64
CA GLU A 248 -6.77 -15.39 8.32
C GLU A 248 -6.17 -14.09 7.76
N THR A 249 -4.88 -14.13 7.42
CA THR A 249 -4.07 -13.01 6.91
C THR A 249 -4.01 -12.91 5.39
N ARG A 250 -4.70 -13.80 4.66
CA ARG A 250 -4.82 -13.72 3.19
C ARG A 250 -5.44 -12.37 2.76
N TYR A 251 -5.10 -11.90 1.56
CA TYR A 251 -5.73 -10.71 1.02
C TYR A 251 -7.20 -11.00 0.66
N ASP A 252 -8.12 -10.33 1.36
CA ASP A 252 -9.56 -10.40 1.10
C ASP A 252 -10.01 -9.09 0.45
N TRP A 253 -10.26 -9.16 -0.86
CA TRP A 253 -10.55 -7.98 -1.67
C TRP A 253 -11.82 -7.25 -1.21
N LYS A 254 -12.81 -7.97 -0.67
CA LYS A 254 -14.06 -7.39 -0.18
C LYS A 254 -13.82 -6.51 1.04
N LYS A 255 -12.76 -6.77 1.81
CA LYS A 255 -12.34 -5.90 2.91
C LYS A 255 -11.67 -4.62 2.44
N SER A 256 -11.24 -4.55 1.17
CA SER A 256 -10.51 -3.43 0.58
C SER A 256 -11.37 -2.42 -0.20
N VAL A 257 -12.70 -2.60 -0.22
CA VAL A 257 -13.64 -1.70 -0.89
C VAL A 257 -14.60 -1.03 0.11
N GLY A 258 -15.27 0.04 -0.32
CA GLY A 258 -16.09 0.88 0.53
C GLY A 258 -15.31 2.01 1.24
N PRO A 259 -15.92 2.67 2.23
CA PRO A 259 -15.31 3.78 2.97
C PRO A 259 -13.98 3.37 3.61
N VAL A 260 -12.93 4.13 3.31
CA VAL A 260 -11.54 3.79 3.67
C VAL A 260 -11.33 3.72 5.17
N GLU A 261 -12.06 4.56 5.91
CA GLU A 261 -12.05 4.64 7.36
C GLU A 261 -12.64 3.43 8.06
N ASN A 262 -13.37 2.57 7.34
CA ASN A 262 -13.97 1.34 7.84
C ASN A 262 -13.40 0.07 7.14
N ARG A 263 -12.26 0.19 6.45
CA ARG A 263 -11.50 -0.97 5.93
C ARG A 263 -10.59 -1.50 7.04
N PRO A 264 -10.69 -2.79 7.43
CA PRO A 264 -9.96 -3.35 8.56
C PRO A 264 -8.49 -3.54 8.23
N LEU A 265 -7.65 -3.52 9.26
CA LEU A 265 -6.25 -3.87 9.13
C LEU A 265 -6.07 -5.33 8.72
N ASN A 266 -5.08 -5.59 7.87
CA ASN A 266 -4.55 -6.94 7.64
C ASN A 266 -3.05 -7.00 7.97
N GLU A 267 -2.58 -8.15 8.44
CA GLU A 267 -1.14 -8.39 8.53
C GLU A 267 -0.56 -8.46 7.12
N ASN A 268 0.55 -7.75 6.87
CA ASN A 268 1.24 -7.91 5.60
C ASN A 268 2.10 -9.18 5.64
N ARG A 269 1.97 -10.03 4.62
CA ARG A 269 2.77 -11.26 4.42
C ARG A 269 4.27 -11.06 4.66
N TRP A 270 4.80 -9.90 4.29
CA TRP A 270 6.23 -9.58 4.33
C TRP A 270 6.73 -9.07 5.69
N HIS A 271 5.84 -8.96 6.68
CA HIS A 271 6.15 -8.57 8.06
C HIS A 271 7.23 -9.48 8.69
N TYR A 272 6.99 -10.80 8.72
CA TYR A 272 7.84 -11.81 9.39
C TYR A 272 8.62 -12.75 8.46
N THR A 273 8.45 -12.63 7.13
CA THR A 273 8.99 -13.61 6.18
C THR A 273 10.50 -13.81 6.30
N PHE A 274 11.24 -12.71 6.44
CA PHE A 274 12.70 -12.74 6.43
C PHE A 274 13.24 -12.36 7.80
N ALA A 275 13.65 -13.33 8.60
CA ALA A 275 14.19 -13.09 9.95
C ALA A 275 15.40 -12.14 9.97
N HIS A 276 16.18 -12.06 8.88
CA HIS A 276 17.32 -11.17 8.72
C HIS A 276 16.95 -9.77 8.18
N ARG A 277 15.68 -9.54 7.84
CA ARG A 277 15.14 -8.30 7.28
C ARG A 277 13.68 -8.13 7.74
N LEU A 278 13.52 -8.03 9.06
CA LEU A 278 12.22 -7.98 9.72
C LEU A 278 11.59 -6.58 9.62
N TYR A 279 10.30 -6.52 9.32
CA TYR A 279 9.51 -5.29 9.32
C TYR A 279 8.34 -5.42 10.29
N PRO A 280 8.59 -5.26 11.61
CA PRO A 280 7.61 -5.54 12.67
C PRO A 280 6.37 -4.63 12.65
N ASP A 281 6.40 -3.61 11.79
CA ASP A 281 5.43 -2.53 11.64
C ASP A 281 4.83 -2.47 10.23
N TYR A 282 4.88 -3.59 9.49
CA TYR A 282 4.34 -3.67 8.15
C TYR A 282 2.98 -4.39 8.15
N PHE A 283 1.94 -3.58 7.96
CA PHE A 283 0.54 -4.00 7.86
C PHE A 283 -0.09 -3.36 6.64
N GLN A 284 -1.24 -3.88 6.24
CA GLN A 284 -2.01 -3.37 5.10
C GLN A 284 -3.23 -2.65 5.65
N THR A 285 -3.33 -1.35 5.37
CA THR A 285 -4.50 -0.52 5.73
C THR A 285 -5.68 -0.74 4.80
N TYR A 286 -5.43 -1.41 3.67
CA TYR A 286 -6.32 -1.43 2.50
C TYR A 286 -6.72 -0.03 2.00
N GLY A 287 -5.93 1.00 2.31
CA GLY A 287 -6.15 2.36 1.82
C GLY A 287 -6.08 2.43 0.29
N MET A 288 -5.13 1.70 -0.29
CA MET A 288 -5.09 1.34 -1.70
C MET A 288 -5.61 -0.10 -1.87
N GLY A 289 -6.91 -0.24 -2.05
CA GLY A 289 -7.59 -1.50 -2.25
C GLY A 289 -7.83 -1.82 -3.72
N PHE A 290 -8.70 -2.79 -3.98
CA PHE A 290 -9.03 -3.21 -5.35
C PHE A 290 -9.58 -2.06 -6.20
N TYR A 291 -10.42 -1.19 -5.63
CA TYR A 291 -10.96 -0.04 -6.34
C TYR A 291 -9.85 0.90 -6.82
N GLU A 292 -8.93 1.27 -5.94
CA GLU A 292 -7.81 2.15 -6.29
C GLU A 292 -6.84 1.49 -7.28
N LEU A 293 -6.67 0.16 -7.22
CA LEU A 293 -5.84 -0.60 -8.16
C LEU A 293 -6.46 -0.73 -9.56
N PHE A 294 -7.79 -0.91 -9.66
CA PHE A 294 -8.49 -0.85 -10.94
C PHE A 294 -8.41 0.55 -11.57
N LEU A 295 -8.63 1.59 -10.77
CA LEU A 295 -8.47 2.97 -11.22
C LEU A 295 -7.06 3.26 -11.73
N LEU A 296 -6.03 2.74 -11.06
CA LEU A 296 -4.65 2.84 -11.53
C LEU A 296 -4.48 2.15 -12.89
N SER A 297 -5.00 0.94 -13.05
CA SER A 297 -4.97 0.19 -14.31
C SER A 297 -5.57 1.00 -15.47
N GLU A 298 -6.76 1.56 -15.25
CA GLU A 298 -7.45 2.42 -16.23
C GLU A 298 -6.62 3.66 -16.55
N ASP A 299 -6.03 4.29 -15.53
CA ASP A 299 -5.28 5.52 -15.69
C ASP A 299 -4.02 5.39 -16.53
N ILE A 300 -3.30 4.27 -16.38
CA ILE A 300 -2.05 3.98 -17.08
C ILE A 300 -2.28 3.19 -18.39
N GLY A 301 -3.53 3.00 -18.79
CA GLY A 301 -3.90 2.31 -20.04
C GLY A 301 -3.60 0.81 -20.06
N ALA A 302 -3.47 0.17 -18.90
CA ALA A 302 -3.19 -1.26 -18.78
C ALA A 302 -4.47 -2.08 -18.57
N GLU A 303 -4.53 -3.27 -19.17
CA GLU A 303 -5.60 -4.24 -18.88
C GLU A 303 -5.44 -4.79 -17.45
N PRO A 304 -6.48 -4.79 -16.61
CA PRO A 304 -6.37 -5.27 -15.24
C PRO A 304 -6.33 -6.81 -15.20
N LEU A 305 -5.40 -7.35 -14.41
CA LEU A 305 -5.30 -8.76 -14.01
C LEU A 305 -5.34 -8.86 -12.48
N PRO A 306 -6.53 -8.70 -11.87
CA PRO A 306 -6.68 -8.93 -10.43
C PRO A 306 -6.50 -10.41 -10.11
N VAL A 307 -5.93 -10.69 -8.94
CA VAL A 307 -5.69 -12.06 -8.44
C VAL A 307 -6.52 -12.27 -7.18
N VAL A 308 -7.16 -13.43 -7.07
CA VAL A 308 -7.94 -13.83 -5.87
C VAL A 308 -7.35 -15.09 -5.23
N ASN A 309 -7.55 -15.22 -3.92
CA ASN A 309 -7.14 -16.41 -3.17
C ASN A 309 -8.03 -17.61 -3.56
N VAL A 310 -7.44 -18.81 -3.49
CA VAL A 310 -8.08 -20.08 -3.94
C VAL A 310 -8.33 -21.06 -2.80
N GLY A 311 -8.39 -20.58 -1.55
CA GLY A 311 -8.49 -21.42 -0.37
C GLY A 311 -7.14 -21.98 0.11
N LEU A 312 -6.03 -21.52 -0.49
CA LEU A 312 -4.68 -21.94 -0.11
C LEU A 312 -3.92 -20.76 0.50
N ALA A 313 -3.41 -20.99 1.71
CA ALA A 313 -2.33 -20.19 2.30
C ALA A 313 -1.00 -20.54 1.63
N CYS A 314 0.04 -19.73 1.84
CA CYS A 314 1.32 -19.88 1.15
C CYS A 314 1.92 -21.28 1.39
N GLN A 315 1.92 -22.12 0.34
CA GLN A 315 2.36 -23.53 0.44
C GLN A 315 3.83 -23.66 0.85
N TYR A 316 4.68 -22.68 0.50
CA TYR A 316 6.09 -22.67 0.89
C TYR A 316 6.29 -22.65 2.41
N GLN A 317 5.38 -22.01 3.15
CA GLN A 317 5.45 -21.87 4.60
C GLN A 317 4.51 -22.81 5.36
N ASN A 318 3.56 -23.41 4.65
CA ASN A 318 2.48 -24.20 5.21
C ASN A 318 2.46 -25.58 4.54
N ASN A 319 3.04 -26.59 5.21
CA ASN A 319 3.21 -27.93 4.64
C ASN A 319 2.07 -28.90 4.97
N GLY A 320 1.01 -28.47 5.67
CA GLY A 320 -0.07 -29.34 6.12
C GLY A 320 -1.38 -29.03 5.42
N GLU A 321 -2.13 -30.07 5.03
CA GLU A 321 -3.47 -29.92 4.44
C GLU A 321 -4.44 -29.10 5.31
N HIS A 322 -4.27 -29.15 6.64
CA HIS A 322 -5.06 -28.36 7.60
C HIS A 322 -4.82 -26.84 7.53
N CYS A 323 -3.75 -26.39 6.87
CA CYS A 323 -3.48 -24.97 6.61
C CYS A 323 -4.27 -24.43 5.41
N HIS A 324 -5.07 -25.28 4.78
CA HIS A 324 -5.74 -25.04 3.52
C HIS A 324 -7.24 -25.34 3.66
N VAL A 325 -8.03 -24.74 2.80
CA VAL A 325 -9.47 -24.97 2.76
C VAL A 325 -9.74 -26.27 2.03
N PRO A 326 -10.50 -27.21 2.62
CA PRO A 326 -10.90 -28.43 1.94
C PRO A 326 -11.66 -28.11 0.64
N VAL A 327 -11.46 -28.92 -0.40
CA VAL A 327 -12.12 -28.74 -1.71
C VAL A 327 -13.65 -28.63 -1.57
N GLY A 328 -14.25 -29.37 -0.64
CA GLY A 328 -15.70 -29.33 -0.35
C GLY A 328 -16.20 -28.04 0.32
N GLU A 329 -15.29 -27.15 0.74
CA GLU A 329 -15.56 -25.93 1.50
C GLU A 329 -15.11 -24.65 0.76
N LEU A 330 -14.74 -24.76 -0.52
CA LEU A 330 -14.31 -23.63 -1.36
C LEU A 330 -15.44 -22.64 -1.75
N GLY A 331 -16.66 -22.84 -1.26
CA GLY A 331 -17.84 -22.08 -1.66
C GLY A 331 -17.66 -20.56 -1.55
N ASP A 332 -17.11 -20.09 -0.43
CA ASP A 332 -16.88 -18.66 -0.20
C ASP A 332 -15.82 -18.07 -1.14
N TYR A 333 -14.78 -18.85 -1.46
CA TYR A 333 -13.70 -18.42 -2.37
C TYR A 333 -14.14 -18.36 -3.83
N ILE A 334 -14.99 -19.31 -4.25
CA ILE A 334 -15.64 -19.28 -5.56
C ILE A 334 -16.54 -18.04 -5.64
N GLN A 335 -17.32 -17.77 -4.59
CA GLN A 335 -18.18 -16.60 -4.55
C GLN A 335 -17.37 -15.29 -4.53
N ASP A 336 -16.21 -15.24 -3.87
CA ASP A 336 -15.30 -14.09 -3.91
C ASP A 336 -14.84 -13.76 -5.34
N ALA A 337 -14.54 -14.78 -6.15
CA ALA A 337 -14.15 -14.60 -7.55
C ALA A 337 -15.33 -14.11 -8.41
N LEU A 338 -16.52 -14.69 -8.23
CA LEU A 338 -17.74 -14.26 -8.94
C LEU A 338 -18.14 -12.84 -8.57
N ASP A 339 -18.07 -12.51 -7.29
CA ASP A 339 -18.36 -11.18 -6.76
C ASP A 339 -17.38 -10.14 -7.30
N LEU A 340 -16.10 -10.49 -7.49
CA LEU A 340 -15.11 -9.61 -8.11
C LEU A 340 -15.43 -9.36 -9.58
N ILE A 341 -15.84 -10.39 -10.32
CA ILE A 341 -16.29 -10.24 -11.72
C ILE A 341 -17.50 -9.31 -11.79
N GLU A 342 -18.46 -9.45 -10.86
CA GLU A 342 -19.61 -8.56 -10.77
C GLU A 342 -19.22 -7.14 -10.34
N PHE A 343 -18.28 -6.98 -9.42
CA PHE A 343 -17.74 -5.66 -9.02
C PHE A 343 -17.10 -4.96 -10.22
N ALA A 344 -16.31 -5.67 -11.02
CA ALA A 344 -15.60 -5.07 -12.14
C ALA A 344 -16.50 -4.80 -13.36
N ASN A 345 -17.46 -5.69 -13.64
CA ASN A 345 -18.20 -5.69 -14.92
C ASN A 345 -19.72 -5.55 -14.79
N GLY A 346 -20.29 -5.76 -13.59
CA GLY A 346 -21.73 -5.76 -13.36
C GLY A 346 -22.37 -4.38 -13.52
N ASP A 347 -23.66 -4.38 -13.81
CA ASP A 347 -24.51 -3.18 -13.87
C ASP A 347 -24.66 -2.56 -12.47
N THR A 348 -24.88 -1.25 -12.41
CA THR A 348 -25.06 -0.51 -11.14
C THR A 348 -26.25 -0.99 -10.28
N SER A 349 -27.17 -1.77 -10.86
CA SER A 349 -28.30 -2.42 -10.17
C SER A 349 -27.93 -3.71 -9.45
N THR A 350 -26.80 -4.33 -9.79
CA THR A 350 -26.34 -5.56 -9.13
C THR A 350 -25.64 -5.24 -7.82
N LYS A 351 -25.46 -6.24 -6.95
CA LYS A 351 -24.90 -6.03 -5.60
C LYS A 351 -23.53 -5.36 -5.65
N TRP A 352 -22.62 -5.90 -6.46
CA TRP A 352 -21.24 -5.42 -6.50
C TRP A 352 -21.01 -4.32 -7.53
N GLY A 353 -21.78 -4.29 -8.61
CA GLY A 353 -21.81 -3.13 -9.52
C GLY A 353 -22.30 -1.87 -8.81
N LYS A 354 -23.26 -2.00 -7.88
CA LYS A 354 -23.68 -0.90 -6.99
C LYS A 354 -22.54 -0.41 -6.09
N VAL A 355 -21.77 -1.32 -5.48
CA VAL A 355 -20.63 -0.92 -4.63
C VAL A 355 -19.61 -0.11 -5.44
N ARG A 356 -19.25 -0.56 -6.66
CA ARG A 356 -18.37 0.18 -7.57
C ARG A 356 -18.93 1.59 -7.88
N ALA A 357 -20.22 1.66 -8.21
CA ALA A 357 -20.89 2.92 -8.51
C ALA A 357 -20.94 3.89 -7.32
N ASP A 358 -21.27 3.38 -6.12
CA ASP A 358 -21.32 4.17 -4.88
C ASP A 358 -19.92 4.69 -4.47
N MET A 359 -18.85 4.01 -4.87
CA MET A 359 -17.46 4.47 -4.71
C MET A 359 -17.04 5.53 -5.75
N GLY A 360 -17.92 5.86 -6.70
CA GLY A 360 -17.73 6.94 -7.66
C GLY A 360 -17.39 6.50 -9.09
N HIS A 361 -17.45 5.20 -9.40
CA HIS A 361 -17.18 4.69 -10.76
C HIS A 361 -18.35 3.82 -11.26
N PRO A 362 -19.40 4.42 -11.85
CA PRO A 362 -20.58 3.68 -12.29
C PRO A 362 -20.29 2.79 -13.52
N ASP A 363 -19.34 3.18 -14.36
CA ASP A 363 -18.99 2.44 -15.57
C ASP A 363 -18.24 1.14 -15.24
N PRO A 364 -18.36 0.08 -16.06
CA PRO A 364 -17.54 -1.12 -15.87
C PRO A 364 -16.04 -0.85 -16.08
N PHE A 365 -15.18 -1.52 -15.31
CA PHE A 365 -13.73 -1.56 -15.57
C PHE A 365 -13.37 -2.44 -16.79
N ASN A 366 -14.32 -3.18 -17.34
CA ASN A 366 -14.13 -4.08 -18.49
C ASN A 366 -13.02 -5.12 -18.28
N MET A 367 -13.01 -5.74 -17.11
CA MET A 367 -12.03 -6.76 -16.72
C MET A 367 -12.18 -8.01 -17.59
N LYS A 368 -11.09 -8.39 -18.28
CA LYS A 368 -11.01 -9.57 -19.17
C LYS A 368 -10.15 -10.69 -18.60
N PHE A 369 -9.29 -10.38 -17.63
CA PHE A 369 -8.35 -11.32 -17.04
C PHE A 369 -8.62 -11.45 -15.54
N ILE A 370 -8.41 -12.65 -15.00
CA ILE A 370 -8.46 -12.91 -13.56
C ILE A 370 -7.41 -13.98 -13.24
N GLY A 371 -6.63 -13.74 -12.19
CA GLY A 371 -5.72 -14.71 -11.62
C GLY A 371 -6.44 -15.51 -10.55
N ILE A 372 -6.47 -16.83 -10.71
CA ILE A 372 -7.01 -17.76 -9.73
C ILE A 372 -5.81 -18.38 -9.03
N GLY A 373 -5.47 -17.82 -7.85
CA GLY A 373 -4.31 -18.24 -7.07
C GLY A 373 -3.01 -17.49 -7.42
N ASN A 374 -2.02 -17.67 -6.55
CA ASN A 374 -0.64 -17.25 -6.73
C ASN A 374 0.33 -18.38 -6.37
N GLU A 375 1.15 -18.85 -7.31
CA GLU A 375 2.21 -19.82 -7.03
C GLU A 375 1.72 -21.10 -6.34
N GLN A 376 0.54 -21.62 -6.64
CA GLN A 376 0.15 -22.94 -6.17
C GLN A 376 0.80 -24.02 -7.05
N TRP A 377 1.21 -25.13 -6.43
CA TRP A 377 1.79 -26.27 -7.12
C TRP A 377 1.42 -27.58 -6.44
N GLY A 378 1.68 -28.69 -7.13
CA GLY A 378 1.57 -30.02 -6.56
C GLY A 378 0.14 -30.57 -6.50
N PRO A 379 -0.04 -31.73 -5.86
CA PRO A 379 -1.33 -32.41 -5.81
C PRO A 379 -2.41 -31.65 -5.03
N GLU A 380 -2.03 -30.68 -4.19
CA GLU A 380 -2.95 -29.82 -3.44
C GLU A 380 -3.66 -28.79 -4.34
N TYR A 381 -3.15 -28.56 -5.56
CA TYR A 381 -3.73 -27.66 -6.57
C TYR A 381 -3.79 -28.35 -7.96
N PRO A 382 -4.74 -29.29 -8.13
CA PRO A 382 -4.80 -30.20 -9.27
C PRO A 382 -5.28 -29.59 -10.60
#